data_AF-A0AAD6UMQ1-F1
#
_entry.id   AF-A0AAD6UMQ1-F1
#
_cell.length_a   1.000
_cell.length_b   1.000
_cell.length_c   1.000
_cell.angle_alpha   90.00
_cell.angle_beta   90.00
_cell.angle_gamma   90.00
#
_symmetry.space_group_name_H-M   'P 1'
#
loop_
_entity.id
_entity.type
_entity.pdbx_description
1 polymer ?
#
loop_
_entity_poly.entity_id
_entity_poly.type
_entity_poly.pdbx_seq_one_letter_code
_entity_poly.pdbx_strand_id
1 'polypeptide(L)' 'LRIQKRRVYSSVRRVDGLGRVLRQRKIIRRGKYEVARPHALWHVDGHHKLILWGFVIHGFIDG' A
#
# COMPACT_ATOMS: atom_id res chain seq x y z
N LEU A 1 1.59 21.43 -18.34
CA LEU A 1 2.11 20.46 -19.35
C LEU A 1 1.19 19.24 -19.43
N ARG A 2 0.52 19.01 -20.57
CA ARG A 2 -0.35 17.84 -20.76
C ARG A 2 0.43 16.72 -21.43
N ILE A 3 1.12 15.90 -20.64
CA ILE A 3 1.90 14.77 -21.16
C ILE A 3 0.96 13.60 -21.47
N GLN A 4 1.09 13.03 -22.67
CA GLN A 4 0.34 11.83 -23.07
C GLN A 4 0.71 10.65 -22.16
N LYS A 5 -0.31 10.04 -21.52
CA LYS A 5 -0.16 8.89 -20.61
C LYS A 5 0.68 7.76 -21.22
N ARG A 6 0.54 7.51 -22.53
CA ARG A 6 1.32 6.50 -23.27
C ARG A 6 2.84 6.69 -23.10
N ARG A 7 3.34 7.94 -23.14
CA ARG A 7 4.76 8.24 -22.97
C ARG A 7 5.25 7.96 -21.56
N VAL A 8 4.43 8.27 -20.55
CA VAL A 8 4.74 7.97 -19.15
C VAL A 8 4.84 6.46 -18.94
N TYR A 9 3.88 5.68 -19.45
CA TYR A 9 3.92 4.22 -19.33
C TYR A 9 5.09 3.58 -20.08
N SER A 10 5.47 4.11 -21.25
CA SER A 10 6.65 3.59 -21.98
C SER A 10 7.96 3.86 -21.23
N SER A 11 8.10 5.03 -20.61
CA SER A 11 9.30 5.37 -19.83
C SER A 11 9.38 4.54 -18.55
N VAL A 12 8.28 4.39 -17.80
CA VAL A 12 8.23 3.53 -16.62
C VAL A 12 8.51 2.08 -16.98
N ARG A 13 8.00 1.57 -18.12
CA ARG A 13 8.30 0.21 -18.59
C ARG A 13 9.79 0.01 -18.91
N ARG A 14 10.46 1.04 -19.42
CA ARG A 14 11.89 0.97 -19.77
C ARG A 14 12.78 1.00 -18.54
N VAL A 15 12.43 1.82 -17.55
CA VAL A 15 13.23 2.02 -16.33
C VAL A 15 12.93 0.93 -15.29
N ASP A 16 11.67 0.49 -15.17
CA ASP A 16 11.24 -0.43 -14.12
C ASP A 16 10.12 -1.37 -14.60
N GLY A 17 10.43 -2.18 -15.61
CA GLY A 17 9.52 -3.21 -16.14
C GLY A 17 9.15 -4.26 -15.10
N LEU A 18 10.11 -4.66 -14.25
CA LEU A 18 9.93 -5.67 -13.20
C LEU A 18 9.12 -5.12 -12.02
N GLY A 19 9.44 -3.93 -11.50
CA GLY A 19 8.69 -3.30 -10.41
C GLY A 19 7.26 -2.96 -10.80
N ARG A 20 6.98 -2.67 -12.08
CA ARG A 20 5.61 -2.55 -12.60
C ARG A 20 4.85 -3.87 -12.53
N VAL A 21 5.44 -4.98 -12.97
CA VAL A 21 4.79 -6.31 -12.91
C VAL A 21 4.57 -6.74 -11.46
N LEU A 22 5.56 -6.51 -10.59
CA LEU A 22 5.45 -6.80 -9.15
C LEU A 22 4.35 -5.95 -8.49
N ARG A 23 4.25 -4.66 -8.82
CA ARG A 23 3.16 -3.79 -8.35
C ARG A 23 1.80 -4.19 -8.89
N GLN A 24 1.70 -4.58 -10.16
CA GLN A 24 0.46 -5.08 -10.75
C GLN A 24 0.02 -6.40 -10.11
N ARG A 25 0.96 -7.30 -9.79
CA ARG A 25 0.69 -8.52 -9.02
C ARG A 25 0.33 -8.23 -7.55
N LYS A 26 0.88 -7.17 -6.96
CA LYS A 26 0.57 -6.68 -5.61
C LYS A 26 -0.60 -5.69 -5.56
N ILE A 27 -1.45 -5.59 -6.58
CA ILE A 27 -2.73 -4.91 -6.41
C ILE A 27 -3.57 -5.83 -5.52
N ILE A 28 -3.34 -5.71 -4.20
CA ILE A 28 -4.16 -6.31 -3.17
C ILE A 28 -5.55 -5.71 -3.42
N ARG A 29 -6.46 -6.53 -3.90
CA ARG A 29 -7.86 -6.16 -4.05
C ARG A 29 -8.38 -5.95 -2.63
N ARG A 30 -8.33 -4.70 -2.15
CA ARG A 30 -8.89 -4.32 -0.85
C ARG A 30 -10.37 -4.66 -0.90
N GLY A 31 -10.75 -5.78 -0.29
CA GLY A 31 -12.15 -6.11 -0.07
C GLY A 31 -12.75 -5.06 0.84
N LYS A 32 -14.02 -4.71 0.63
CA LYS A 32 -14.76 -4.01 1.68
C LYS A 32 -14.87 -4.97 2.86
N TYR A 33 -14.46 -4.52 4.04
CA TYR A 33 -14.71 -5.25 5.27
C TYR A 33 -16.14 -4.95 5.69
N GLU A 34 -16.99 -5.97 5.68
CA GLU A 34 -18.34 -5.88 6.24
C GLU A 34 -18.29 -6.51 7.63
N VAL A 35 -18.45 -5.67 8.65
CA VAL A 35 -18.44 -6.07 10.05
C VAL A 35 -19.86 -6.05 10.58
N ALA A 36 -20.25 -7.11 11.28
CA ALA A 36 -21.64 -7.28 11.72
C ALA A 36 -22.06 -6.29 12.82
N ARG A 37 -21.09 -5.67 13.53
CA ARG A 37 -21.33 -4.81 14.70
C ARG A 37 -20.22 -3.75 14.84
N PRO A 38 -20.51 -2.56 15.40
CA PRO A 38 -19.48 -1.62 15.85
C PRO A 38 -18.51 -2.29 16.85
N HIS A 39 -17.22 -1.96 16.81
CA HIS A 39 -16.12 -2.59 17.58
C HIS A 39 -15.77 -4.05 17.22
N ALA A 40 -16.33 -4.62 16.16
CA ALA A 40 -16.02 -6.00 15.76
C ALA A 40 -14.68 -6.14 15.02
N LEU A 41 -14.06 -5.02 14.58
CA LEU A 41 -12.81 -5.02 13.84
C LEU A 41 -11.91 -3.88 14.31
N TRP A 42 -10.72 -4.24 14.77
CA TRP A 42 -9.68 -3.29 15.13
C TRP A 42 -8.53 -3.43 14.16
N HIS A 43 -8.15 -2.33 13.52
CA HIS A 43 -6.95 -2.24 12.71
C HIS A 43 -5.76 -1.93 13.61
N VAL A 44 -4.74 -2.78 13.54
CA VAL A 44 -3.46 -2.58 14.22
C VAL A 44 -2.37 -2.54 13.17
N ASP A 45 -1.60 -1.46 13.14
CA ASP A 45 -0.44 -1.34 12.24
C ASP A 45 0.82 -0.96 13.02
N GLY A 46 1.93 -1.62 12.65
CA GLY A 46 3.24 -1.45 13.26
C GLY A 46 4.19 -0.66 12.37
N HIS A 47 4.65 0.49 12.83
CA HIS A 47 5.66 1.28 12.17
C HIS A 47 7.06 0.94 12.68
N HIS A 48 7.78 0.12 11.92
CA HIS A 48 9.07 -0.45 12.33
C HIS A 48 10.30 0.30 11.80
N LYS A 49 10.16 1.45 11.12
CA LYS A 49 11.31 2.13 10.51
C LYS A 49 12.36 2.62 11.52
N LEU A 50 11.95 2.80 12.78
CA LEU A 50 12.83 3.24 13.86
C LEU A 50 13.37 2.08 14.71
N ILE A 51 13.18 0.82 14.28
CA ILE A 51 13.61 -0.36 15.05
C ILE A 51 15.12 -0.39 15.30
N LEU A 52 15.93 0.15 14.38
CA LEU A 52 17.38 0.29 14.53
C LEU A 52 17.78 1.21 15.69
N TRP A 53 16.86 2.08 16.11
CA TRP A 53 17.01 3.00 17.24
C TRP A 53 16.25 2.50 18.48
N GLY A 54 15.72 1.28 18.44
CA GLY A 54 14.96 0.67 19.53
C GLY A 54 13.48 1.11 19.61
N PHE A 55 12.98 1.89 18.65
CA PHE A 55 11.60 2.38 18.68
C PHE A 55 10.70 1.66 17.67
N VAL A 56 9.54 1.23 18.15
CA VAL A 56 8.46 0.70 17.30
C VAL A 56 7.16 1.38 17.72
N ILE A 57 6.45 1.95 16.76
CA ILE A 57 5.20 2.67 17.01
C ILE A 57 4.05 1.82 16.50
N HIS A 58 3.06 1.54 17.35
CA HIS A 58 1.84 0.82 16.97
C HIS A 58 0.64 1.76 17.01
N GLY A 59 -0.12 1.80 15.92
CA GLY A 59 -1.38 2.54 15.83
C GLY A 59 -2.57 1.58 15.87
N PHE A 60 -3.60 1.92 16.64
CA PHE A 60 -4.85 1.16 16.75
C PHE A 60 -6.02 2.06 16.33
N ILE A 61 -6.83 1.59 15.37
CA ILE A 61 -7.99 2.31 14.86
C ILE A 61 -9.16 1.33 14.76
N ASP A 62 -10.33 1.72 15.27
CA ASP A 62 -11.57 0.95 15.11
C ASP A 62 -12.09 1.09 13.67
N GLY A 63 -12.47 -0.03 13.05
CA GLY A 63 -12.69 -0.19 11.61
C GLY A 63 -14.14 -0.30 11.19
#